data_AF-A0AA35SXR8-F1
#
_entry.id   AF-A0AA35SXR8-F1
#
_cell.length_a   1.000
_cell.length_b   1.000
_cell.length_c   1.000
_cell.angle_alpha   90.00
_cell.angle_beta   90.00
_cell.angle_gamma   90.00
#
_symmetry.space_group_name_H-M   'P 1'
#
loop_
_entity.id
_entity.type
_entity.pdbx_description
1 polymer ?
#
loop_
_entity_poly.entity_id
_entity_poly.type
_entity_poly.pdbx_seq_one_letter_code
_entity_poly.pdbx_strand_id
1 'polypeptide(L)'
;MEVSVSTLGAFLSDPRGVIRETSIYQNRCVLLPNLTVGYVFSANHQLPSSPEFPTYDSIRLHWKKQHGMILPEKQGLFFQIFFKSNSRTFFR
;
A
#
# COMPACT_ATOMS: atom_id res chain seq x y z
N MET A 1 -2.97 -3.37 10.27
CA MET A 1 -2.71 -4.61 9.51
C MET A 1 -2.37 -5.67 10.53
N GLU A 2 -3.07 -6.80 10.50
CA GLU A 2 -2.83 -7.93 11.40
C GLU A 2 -2.41 -9.16 10.61
N VAL A 3 -1.31 -9.80 11.03
CA VAL A 3 -0.69 -10.97 10.40
C VAL A 3 -0.15 -11.89 11.49
N SER A 4 0.11 -13.16 11.16
CA SER A 4 0.69 -14.09 12.14
C SER A 4 2.14 -13.73 12.48
N VAL A 5 2.58 -14.06 13.70
CA VAL A 5 3.96 -13.82 14.16
C VAL A 5 4.98 -14.55 13.27
N SER A 6 4.66 -15.76 12.80
CA SER A 6 5.51 -16.51 11.87
C SER A 6 5.65 -15.81 10.53
N THR A 7 4.56 -15.27 9.98
CA THR A 7 4.57 -14.50 8.73
C THR A 7 5.40 -13.23 8.88
N LEU A 8 5.22 -12.51 9.98
CA LEU A 8 5.97 -11.29 10.27
C LEU A 8 7.46 -11.58 10.44
N GLY A 9 7.83 -12.66 11.15
CA GLY A 9 9.22 -13.06 11.33
C GLY A 9 9.91 -13.41 10.01
N ALA A 10 9.23 -14.18 9.14
CA ALA A 10 9.73 -14.48 7.80
C ALA A 10 9.88 -13.21 6.94
N PHE A 11 8.89 -12.30 7.01
CA PHE A 11 8.92 -11.04 6.30
C PHE A 11 10.09 -10.14 6.73
N LEU A 12 10.33 -10.01 8.03
CA LEU A 12 11.42 -9.17 8.55
C LEU A 12 12.81 -9.75 8.29
N SER A 13 12.92 -11.08 8.17
CA SER A 13 14.19 -11.77 7.96
C SER A 13 14.62 -11.82 6.48
N ASP A 14 13.70 -11.59 5.54
CA ASP A 14 13.97 -11.61 4.10
C ASP A 14 13.94 -10.18 3.51
N PRO A 15 15.06 -9.67 2.97
CA PRO A 15 15.10 -8.38 2.27
C PRO A 15 14.17 -8.29 1.04
N ARG A 16 13.72 -9.43 0.53
CA ARG A 16 12.73 -9.55 -0.57
C ARG A 16 11.40 -10.10 -0.07
N GLY A 17 11.18 -10.12 1.25
CA GLY A 17 9.97 -10.58 1.88
C GLY A 17 8.75 -9.84 1.35
N VAL A 18 7.67 -10.59 1.12
CA VAL A 18 6.37 -10.08 0.71
C VAL A 18 5.30 -10.68 1.60
N ILE A 19 4.51 -9.83 2.25
CA ILE A 19 3.25 -10.26 2.86
C ILE A 19 2.16 -10.14 1.80
N ARG A 20 1.55 -11.27 1.44
CA ARG A 20 0.43 -11.35 0.52
C ARG A 20 -0.90 -11.20 1.25
N GLU A 21 -1.94 -10.79 0.54
CA GLU A 21 -3.31 -10.61 1.07
C GLU A 21 -3.80 -11.83 1.86
N THR A 22 -3.51 -13.05 1.38
CA THR A 22 -3.91 -14.31 2.02
C THR A 22 -3.33 -14.51 3.42
N SER A 23 -2.25 -13.80 3.76
CA SER A 23 -1.61 -13.84 5.08
C SER A 23 -2.08 -12.70 6.00
N ILE A 24 -2.99 -11.83 5.54
CA ILE A 24 -3.48 -10.66 6.28
C ILE A 24 -4.87 -10.96 6.85
N TYR A 25 -4.99 -11.01 8.18
CA TYR A 25 -6.26 -11.22 8.87
C TYR A 25 -7.12 -9.95 8.92
N GLN A 26 -6.47 -8.80 9.12
CA GLN A 26 -7.14 -7.49 9.10
C GLN A 26 -6.35 -6.55 8.19
N ASN A 27 -6.93 -6.23 7.03
CA ASN A 27 -6.30 -5.40 6.02
C ASN A 27 -6.79 -3.94 6.00
N ARG A 28 -7.80 -3.57 6.78
CA ARG A 28 -8.32 -2.19 6.78
C ARG A 28 -7.30 -1.19 7.33
N CYS A 29 -7.11 -0.08 6.63
CA CYS A 29 -6.28 1.05 7.06
C CYS A 29 -7.01 2.39 6.83
N VAL A 30 -6.60 3.43 7.55
CA VAL A 30 -7.08 4.79 7.37
C VAL A 30 -5.93 5.64 6.85
N LEU A 31 -6.16 6.32 5.73
CA LEU A 31 -5.16 7.16 5.09
C LEU A 31 -5.35 8.62 5.50
N LEU A 32 -4.25 9.25 5.90
CA LEU A 32 -4.23 10.64 6.33
C LEU A 32 -3.77 11.54 5.17
N PRO A 33 -4.23 12.81 5.12
CA PRO A 33 -5.10 13.48 6.09
C PRO A 33 -6.61 13.31 5.84
N ASN A 34 -7.01 12.77 4.69
CA ASN A 34 -8.42 12.76 4.25
C ASN A 34 -9.30 11.68 4.91
N LEU A 35 -8.73 10.89 5.83
CA LEU A 35 -9.39 9.78 6.54
C LEU A 35 -10.00 8.73 5.59
N THR A 36 -9.44 8.57 4.39
CA THR A 36 -9.95 7.61 3.41
C THR A 36 -9.69 6.20 3.92
N VAL A 37 -10.73 5.35 3.89
CA VAL A 37 -10.59 3.94 4.23
C VAL A 37 -9.97 3.19 3.05
N GLY A 38 -8.82 2.56 3.29
CA GLY A 38 -8.14 1.67 2.37
C GLY A 38 -8.07 0.24 2.91
N TYR A 39 -7.66 -0.67 2.06
CA TYR A 39 -7.42 -2.07 2.37
C TYR A 39 -6.02 -2.44 1.86
N VAL A 40 -5.14 -2.85 2.78
CA VAL A 40 -3.78 -3.30 2.48
C VAL A 40 -3.84 -4.66 1.80
N PHE A 41 -3.40 -4.70 0.55
CA PHE A 41 -3.33 -5.93 -0.24
C PHE A 41 -2.02 -6.67 -0.05
N SER A 42 -0.91 -5.92 -0.01
CA SER A 42 0.40 -6.50 0.19
C SER A 42 1.35 -5.52 0.88
N ALA A 43 2.38 -6.07 1.53
CA ALA A 43 3.50 -5.32 2.07
C ALA A 43 4.81 -5.89 1.52
N ASN A 44 5.70 -5.03 1.06
CA ASN A 44 6.94 -5.39 0.37
C ASN A 44 8.08 -4.51 0.89
N HIS A 45 9.29 -5.06 1.02
CA HIS A 45 10.49 -4.26 1.29
C HIS A 45 11.01 -3.52 0.06
N GLN A 46 10.67 -4.01 -1.13
CA GLN A 46 11.09 -3.45 -2.41
C GLN A 46 9.90 -2.81 -3.13
N LEU A 47 10.20 -1.79 -3.93
CA LEU A 47 9.22 -1.20 -4.81
C LEU A 47 8.76 -2.28 -5.80
N PRO A 48 7.45 -2.57 -5.91
CA PRO A 48 6.97 -3.49 -6.92
C PRO A 48 7.37 -2.97 -8.30
N SER A 49 7.96 -3.84 -9.12
CA SER A 49 8.31 -3.50 -10.51
C SER A 49 7.02 -3.30 -11.29
N SER A 50 6.57 -2.05 -11.37
CA SER A 50 5.40 -1.65 -12.16
C SER A 50 5.87 -0.72 -13.28
N PRO A 51 5.53 -1.02 -14.55
CA PRO A 51 5.87 -0.13 -15.66
C PRO A 51 5.20 1.25 -15.52
N GLU A 52 4.09 1.33 -14.78
CA GLU A 52 3.38 2.60 -14.51
C GLU A 52 4.07 3.45 -13.44
N PHE A 53 4.84 2.82 -12.55
CA PHE A 53 5.47 3.45 -11.40
C PHE A 53 6.93 3.00 -11.26
N PRO A 54 7.83 3.46 -12.16
CA PRO A 54 9.21 3.01 -12.19
C PRO A 54 10.03 3.46 -10.98
N THR A 55 9.59 4.51 -10.28
CA THR A 55 10.28 5.06 -9.12
C THR A 55 9.31 5.40 -7.99
N TYR A 56 9.80 5.41 -6.75
CA TYR A 56 8.98 5.83 -5.63
C TYR A 56 8.49 7.28 -5.79
N ASP A 57 9.28 8.18 -6.38
CA ASP A 57 8.85 9.55 -6.64
C ASP A 57 7.68 9.63 -7.61
N SER A 58 7.62 8.75 -8.61
CA SER A 58 6.45 8.66 -9.49
C SER A 58 5.18 8.26 -8.72
N ILE A 59 5.30 7.38 -7.72
CA ILE A 59 4.20 7.01 -6.81
C ILE A 59 3.81 8.20 -5.93
N ARG A 60 4.78 8.87 -5.30
CA ARG A 60 4.53 10.06 -4.47
C ARG A 60 3.78 11.13 -5.25
N LEU A 61 4.19 11.38 -6.50
CA LEU A 61 3.54 12.35 -7.38
C LEU A 61 2.12 11.91 -7.75
N HIS A 62 1.92 10.63 -8.08
CA HIS A 62 0.61 10.08 -8.39
C HIS A 62 -0.36 10.24 -7.22
N TRP A 63 0.06 9.83 -6.01
CA TRP A 63 -0.76 9.93 -4.80
C TRP A 63 -1.07 11.39 -4.43
N LYS A 64 -0.11 12.29 -4.61
CA LYS A 64 -0.33 13.73 -4.42
C LYS A 64 -1.34 14.29 -5.43
N LYS A 65 -1.24 13.90 -6.70
CA LYS A 65 -2.11 14.41 -7.77
C LYS A 65 -3.52 13.84 -7.72
N GLN A 66 -3.67 12.53 -7.54
CA GLN A 66 -4.96 11.83 -7.63
C GLN A 66 -5.74 11.88 -6.31
N HIS A 67 -5.05 11.88 -5.18
CA HIS A 67 -5.68 11.75 -3.87
C HIS A 67 -5.37 12.90 -2.91
N GLY A 68 -4.54 13.87 -3.31
CA GLY A 68 -4.10 14.96 -2.43
C GLY A 68 -3.20 14.49 -1.28
N MET A 69 -2.66 13.27 -1.36
CA MET A 69 -1.90 12.66 -0.28
C MET A 69 -0.40 12.80 -0.49
N ILE A 70 0.30 13.25 0.55
CA ILE A 70 1.76 13.36 0.54
C ILE A 70 2.33 12.13 1.21
N LEU A 71 2.94 11.26 0.41
CA LEU A 71 3.67 10.10 0.92
C LEU A 71 5.04 10.53 1.50
N PRO A 72 5.54 9.82 2.54
CA PRO A 72 6.84 10.11 3.16
C PRO A 72 8.00 10.11 2.16
N GLU A 73 9.10 10.79 2.47
CA GLU A 73 10.32 10.74 1.65
C GLU A 73 11.16 9.48 1.89
N LYS A 74 11.11 8.92 3.10
CA LYS A 74 11.91 7.74 3.44
C LYS A 74 11.22 6.47 2.95
N GLN A 75 11.98 5.68 2.20
CA GLN A 75 11.63 4.33 1.81
C GLN A 75 11.94 3.38 2.97
N GLY A 76 11.01 2.48 3.26
CA GLY A 76 11.21 1.41 4.24
C GLY A 76 10.33 0.23 3.87
N LEU A 77 9.02 0.40 4.00
CA LEU A 77 8.03 -0.61 3.63
C LEU A 77 7.07 -0.03 2.60
N PHE A 78 6.85 -0.76 1.52
CA PHE A 78 5.90 -0.44 0.46
C PHE A 78 4.62 -1.23 0.67
N PHE A 79 3.54 -0.51 0.94
CA PHE A 79 2.21 -1.09 1.06
C PHE A 79 1.44 -0.88 -0.24
N GLN A 80 0.94 -1.97 -0.81
CA GLN A 80 -0.06 -1.89 -1.86
C GLN A 80 -1.43 -1.76 -1.19
N ILE A 81 -2.13 -0.66 -1.46
CA ILE A 81 -3.41 -0.34 -0.84
C ILE A 81 -4.46 -0.23 -1.93
N PHE A 82 -5.56 -0.96 -1.78
CA PHE A 82 -6.75 -0.77 -2.57
C PHE A 82 -7.75 0.10 -1.82
N PHE A 83 -8.26 1.10 -2.50
CA PHE A 83 -9.41 1.85 -2.02
C PHE A 83 -10.66 1.09 -2.41
N LYS A 84 -11.55 0.85 -1.45
CA LYS A 84 -12.93 0.51 -1.78
C LYS A 84 -13.61 1.80 -2.20
N SER A 85 -13.28 2.27 -3.41
CA SER A 85 -14.04 3.34 -4.04
C SER A 85 -15.49 2.86 -4.11
N ASN A 86 -16.41 3.60 -3.51
CA ASN A 86 -17.81 3.54 -3.92
C ASN A 86 -17.90 4.15 -5.33
N SER A 87 -17.34 3.48 -6.34
CA SER A 87 -17.59 3.85 -7.73
C SER A 87 -18.93 3.29 -8.16
N ARG A 88 -20.02 3.89 -7.65
CA ARG A 88 -21.17 4.20 -8.49
C ARG A 88 -21.20 5.71 -8.70
N THR A 89 -20.13 6.23 -9.29
CA THR A 89 -20.18 7.58 -9.87
C THR A 89 -20.33 7.40 -11.36
N PHE A 90 -21.58 7.49 -11.81
CA PHE A 90 -21.90 7.69 -13.21
C PHE A 90 -21.33 9.04 -13.62
N PHE A 91 -20.51 9.08 -14.67
CA PHE A 91 -20.20 10.32 -15.37
C PHE A 91 -20.94 10.28 -16.70
N ARG A 92 -21.68 11.36 -16.97
CA ARG A 92 -22.47 11.61 -18.19
C ARG A 92 -21.55 11.99 -19.34
#